data_AF-A0A937VZD6-F1
#
_entry.id   AF-A0A937VZD6-F1
#
_cell.length_a   1.000
_cell.length_b   1.000
_cell.length_c   1.000
_cell.angle_alpha   90.00
_cell.angle_beta   90.00
_cell.angle_gamma   90.00
#
_symmetry.space_group_name_H-M   'P 1'
#
loop_
_entity.id
_entity.type
_entity.pdbx_description
1 polymer ?
#
loop_
_entity_poly.entity_id
_entity_poly.type
_entity_poly.pdbx_seq_one_letter_code
_entity_poly.pdbx_strand_id
1 'polypeptide(L)' 'MPAMPEAEHCLQEALAIARRQHARSFELRAAINLSRLWHQQGKLQAARTLLGDVYRGFREGWETLDLQEAQTLLEAWA' A
#
# COMPACT_ATOMS: atom_id res chain seq x y z
N MET A 1 9.49 22.26 3.07
CA MET A 1 8.97 21.17 3.94
C MET A 1 7.77 20.59 3.20
N PRO A 2 7.83 19.39 2.60
CA PRO A 2 6.68 18.90 1.86
C PRO A 2 5.56 18.61 2.86
N ALA A 3 4.40 19.17 2.58
CA ALA A 3 3.23 19.06 3.41
C ALA A 3 2.71 17.61 3.37
N MET A 4 2.59 17.02 4.57
CA MET A 4 2.20 15.62 4.79
C MET A 4 0.77 15.25 4.32
N PRO A 5 -0.23 16.15 4.20
CA PRO A 5 -1.56 15.75 3.71
C PRO A 5 -1.64 15.56 2.18
N GLU A 6 -0.83 16.24 1.39
CA GLU A 6 -0.85 16.13 -0.07
C GLU A 6 -0.31 14.78 -0.55
N ALA A 7 0.71 14.25 0.13
CA ALA A 7 1.25 12.93 -0.18
C ALA A 7 0.24 11.81 0.07
N GLU A 8 -0.50 11.89 1.18
CA GLU A 8 -1.57 10.94 1.49
C GLU A 8 -2.68 10.99 0.44
N HIS A 9 -3.11 12.20 0.06
CA HIS A 9 -4.16 12.37 -0.94
C HIS A 9 -3.73 11.88 -2.33
N CYS A 10 -2.52 12.21 -2.78
CA CYS A 10 -1.97 11.72 -4.05
C CYS A 10 -1.88 10.19 -4.09
N LEU A 11 -1.50 9.55 -2.97
CA LEU A 11 -1.42 8.08 -2.90
C LEU A 11 -2.80 7.43 -2.89
N GLN A 12 -3.80 8.06 -2.26
CA GLN A 12 -5.19 7.61 -2.31
C GLN A 12 -5.78 7.74 -3.74
N GLU A 13 -5.51 8.85 -4.43
CA GLU A 13 -5.91 9.01 -5.83
C GLU A 13 -5.24 7.98 -6.74
N ALA A 14 -3.92 7.76 -6.58
CA ALA A 14 -3.19 6.74 -7.33
C ALA A 14 -3.77 5.33 -7.10
N LEU A 15 -4.13 5.01 -5.85
CA LEU A 15 -4.80 3.75 -5.52
C LEU A 15 -6.16 3.62 -6.20
N ALA A 16 -6.97 4.68 -6.18
CA ALA A 16 -8.29 4.71 -6.83
C ALA A 16 -8.17 4.56 -8.36
N ILE A 17 -7.21 5.24 -8.98
CA ILE A 17 -6.92 5.15 -10.41
C ILE A 17 -6.44 3.74 -10.78
N ALA A 18 -5.55 3.15 -9.99
CA ALA A 18 -5.05 1.79 -10.22
C ALA A 18 -6.17 0.75 -10.12
N ARG A 19 -7.06 0.87 -9.12
CA ARG A 19 -8.25 0.03 -8.97
C ARG A 19 -9.18 0.14 -10.18
N ARG A 20 -9.46 1.36 -10.64
CA ARG A 20 -10.31 1.62 -11.81
C ARG A 20 -9.73 1.04 -13.10
N GLN A 21 -8.40 1.02 -13.23
CA GLN A 21 -7.71 0.45 -14.39
C GLN A 21 -7.41 -1.04 -14.24
N HIS A 22 -7.84 -1.68 -13.15
CA HIS A 22 -7.46 -3.06 -12.80
C HIS A 22 -5.94 -3.30 -12.82
N ALA A 23 -5.17 -2.25 -12.58
CA ALA A 23 -3.71 -2.25 -12.63
C ALA A 23 -3.15 -2.71 -11.29
N ARG A 24 -3.26 -4.02 -11.00
CA ARG A 24 -2.97 -4.59 -9.68
C ARG A 24 -1.57 -4.20 -9.17
N SER A 25 -0.52 -4.33 -9.98
CA SER A 25 0.85 -3.96 -9.56
C SER A 25 0.97 -2.50 -9.09
N PHE A 26 0.26 -1.57 -9.75
CA PHE A 26 0.23 -0.17 -9.31
C PHE A 26 -0.61 0.03 -8.06
N GLU A 27 -1.69 -0.74 -7.89
CA GLU A 27 -2.51 -0.74 -6.67
C GLU A 27 -1.68 -1.14 -5.45
N LEU A 28 -0.90 -2.22 -5.57
CA LEU A 28 -0.01 -2.69 -4.51
C LEU A 28 1.05 -1.66 -4.16
N ARG A 29 1.70 -1.07 -5.16
CA ARG A 29 2.75 -0.08 -4.94
C ARG A 29 2.21 1.20 -4.29
N ALA A 30 1.01 1.63 -4.65
CA ALA A 30 0.33 2.74 -3.98
C ALA A 30 -0.01 2.39 -2.51
N ALA A 31 -0.54 1.18 -2.28
CA ALA A 31 -0.86 0.70 -0.93
C ALA A 31 0.36 0.59 -0.02
N ILE A 32 1.50 0.09 -0.52
CA ILE A 32 2.78 0.03 0.22
C ILE A 32 3.23 1.42 0.66
N ASN A 33 3.26 2.38 -0.26
CA ASN A 33 3.68 3.75 0.04
C ASN A 33 2.73 4.44 1.02
N LEU A 34 1.41 4.26 0.86
CA LEU A 34 0.41 4.82 1.77
C LEU A 34 0.52 4.20 3.17
N SER A 35 0.76 2.89 3.24
CA SER A 35 0.94 2.18 4.50
C SER A 35 2.22 2.61 5.23
N ARG A 36 3.32 2.85 4.51
CA ARG A 36 4.55 3.42 5.09
C ARG A 36 4.33 4.83 5.64
N LEU A 37 3.59 5.66 4.91
CA LEU A 37 3.26 7.01 5.36
C LEU A 37 2.41 6.97 6.63
N TRP A 38 1.37 6.13 6.67
CA TRP A 38 0.54 5.94 7.86
C TRP A 38 1.33 5.35 9.04
N HIS A 39 2.28 4.44 8.78
CA HIS A 39 3.18 3.95 9.81
C HIS A 39 4.01 5.09 10.44
N GLN A 40 4.57 5.98 9.64
CA GLN A 40 5.30 7.18 10.13
C GLN A 40 4.39 8.15 10.91
N GLN A 41 3.10 8.18 10.60
CA GLN A 41 2.10 8.95 11.35
C GLN A 41 1.58 8.23 12.61
N GLY A 42 2.10 7.05 12.96
CA GLY A 42 1.63 6.25 14.09
C GLY A 42 0.31 5.50 13.84
N LYS A 43 -0.22 5.52 12.61
CA LYS A 43 -1.46 4.86 12.19
C LYS A 43 -1.22 3.42 11.70
N LEU A 44 -0.51 2.62 12.50
CA LEU A 44 -0.08 1.26 12.15
C LEU A 44 -1.27 0.34 11.78
N GLN A 45 -2.38 0.42 12.53
CA GLN A 45 -3.55 -0.44 12.29
C GLN A 45 -4.18 -0.16 10.92
N ALA A 46 -4.26 1.11 10.51
CA ALA A 46 -4.78 1.50 9.20
C ALA A 46 -3.86 1.05 8.06
N ALA A 47 -2.54 1.22 8.24
CA ALA A 47 -1.51 0.73 7.31
C ALA A 47 -1.62 -0.78 7.08
N ARG A 48 -1.68 -1.55 8.17
CA ARG A 48 -1.77 -3.01 8.10
C ARG A 48 -3.07 -3.49 7.47
N THR A 49 -4.19 -2.84 7.78
CA THR A 49 -5.50 -3.19 7.20
C THR A 49 -5.52 -2.98 5.70
N LEU A 50 -5.10 -1.79 5.24
CA LEU A 50 -5.05 -1.47 3.82
C LEU A 50 -4.11 -2.40 3.05
N LEU A 51 -2.88 -2.58 3.54
CA LEU A 51 -1.90 -3.43 2.87
C LEU A 51 -2.35 -4.88 2.85
N GLY A 52 -2.96 -5.37 3.94
CA GLY A 52 -3.48 -6.72 4.04
C GLY A 52 -4.64 -6.98 3.07
N ASP A 53 -5.57 -6.03 2.92
CA ASP A 53 -6.68 -6.15 1.99
C ASP A 53 -6.19 -6.20 0.54
N VAL A 54 -5.25 -5.33 0.18
CA VAL A 54 -4.66 -5.30 -1.17
C VAL A 54 -3.84 -6.57 -1.41
N TYR A 55 -3.00 -6.98 -0.47
CA TYR A 55 -2.18 -8.20 -0.55
C TYR A 55 -3.03 -9.47 -0.74
N ARG A 56 -4.13 -9.62 0.01
CA ARG A 56 -5.07 -10.76 -0.17
C ARG A 56 -5.76 -10.77 -1.53
N GLY A 57 -5.87 -9.61 -2.19
CA GLY A 57 -6.39 -9.50 -3.56
C GLY A 57 -5.47 -10.11 -4.63
N PHE A 58 -4.19 -10.32 -4.31
CA PHE A 58 -3.26 -11.06 -5.15
C PHE A 58 -3.35 -12.55 -4.83
N ARG A 59 -3.88 -13.32 -5.79
CA ARG A 59 -3.92 -14.78 -5.71
C ARG A 59 -2.73 -15.42 -6.42
N GLU A 60 -2.10 -14.70 -7.34
CA GLU A 60 -1.00 -15.13 -8.22
C GLU A 60 0.04 -14.00 -8.35
N GLY A 61 1.28 -14.33 -8.72
CA GLY A 61 2.35 -13.35 -8.93
C GLY A 61 3.23 -13.04 -7.71
N TRP A 62 3.22 -13.90 -6.69
CA TRP A 62 4.02 -13.83 -5.45
C TRP A 62 5.54 -13.68 -5.65
N GLU A 63 6.02 -13.89 -6.87
CA GLU A 63 7.42 -13.70 -7.28
C GLU A 63 7.75 -12.24 -7.63
N THR A 64 6.77 -11.34 -7.63
CA THR A 64 7.00 -9.91 -7.86
C THR A 64 7.57 -9.25 -6.61
N LEU A 65 8.58 -8.38 -6.82
CA LEU A 65 9.24 -7.60 -5.76
C LEU A 65 8.23 -6.84 -4.88
N ASP A 66 7.18 -6.29 -5.49
CA ASP A 66 6.14 -5.55 -4.76
C ASP A 66 5.38 -6.45 -3.76
N LEU A 67 5.11 -7.72 -4.10
CA LEU A 67 4.44 -8.65 -3.17
C LEU A 67 5.34 -9.11 -2.04
N GLN A 68 6.63 -9.34 -2.31
CA GLN A 68 7.61 -9.66 -1.28
C GLN A 68 7.80 -8.50 -0.30
N GLU A 69 7.82 -7.26 -0.81
CA GLU A 69 7.90 -6.05 0.01
C GLU A 69 6.64 -5.88 0.87
N ALA A 70 5.46 -6.08 0.30
CA ALA A 70 4.20 -6.03 1.04
C ALA A 70 4.16 -7.06 2.18
N GLN A 71 4.59 -8.30 1.91
CA GLN A 71 4.69 -9.33 2.92
C GLN A 71 5.67 -8.94 4.03
N THR A 72 6.87 -8.51 3.67
CA THR A 72 7.91 -8.08 4.63
C THR A 72 7.41 -6.96 5.53
N LEU A 73 6.65 -6.00 4.98
CA LEU A 73 6.03 -4.94 5.77
C LEU A 73 4.94 -5.46 6.69
N LEU A 74 4.07 -6.35 6.22
CA LEU A 74 3.04 -6.97 7.06
C LEU A 74 3.65 -7.80 8.20
N GLU A 75 4.78 -8.47 7.97
CA GLU A 75 5.54 -9.22 8.99
C GLU A 75 6.28 -8.28 9.96
N ALA A 76 6.86 -7.18 9.48
CA ALA A 76 7.50 -6.17 10.33
C ALA A 76 6.50 -5.43 11.24
N TRP A 77 5.23 -5.41 10.84
CA TRP A 77 4.11 -4.81 11.55
C TRP A 77 3.24 -5.85 12.30
N ALA A 78 3.67 -7.12 12.30
CA ALA A 78 2.96 -8.24 12.91
C ALA A 78 2.86 -8.08 14.42
#